data_AF-A0ABD4UFK6-F1
#
_entry.id   AF-A0ABD4UFK6-F1
#
_cell.length_a   1.000
_cell.length_b   1.000
_cell.length_c   1.000
_cell.angle_alpha   90.00
_cell.angle_beta   90.00
_cell.angle_gamma   90.00
#
_symmetry.space_group_name_H-M   'P 1'
#
loop_
_entity.id
_entity.type
_entity.pdbx_description
1 polymer ?
#
loop_
_entity_poly.entity_id
_entity_poly.type
_entity_poly.pdbx_seq_one_letter_code
_entity_poly.pdbx_strand_id
1 'polypeptide(L)'
;MCYSAKIQANYREYVRRYGADMDIETFRRIFFARASGADIKVPKAVDAAFAGVDDEITASIAAYRSQRTRKLEIDLFEQRTRLAAAEKKLAAKITKKASEDVRIATNKIDAATRGLDDLRRRDLQEGDSRIFPGWYAPVLIELDGKRLIVPMRYRCRIPGWTEADKKVKPGAYNPSGTFLTS
;
A
#
# COMPACT_ATOMS: atom_id res chain seq x y z
N MET A 1 -14.49 -2.63 11.72
CA MET A 1 -14.72 -1.37 10.98
C MET A 1 -13.37 -0.90 10.42
N CYS A 2 -13.18 -0.88 9.09
CA CYS A 2 -11.92 -0.43 8.48
C CYS A 2 -11.99 1.08 8.23
N TYR A 3 -11.24 1.86 9.01
CA TYR A 3 -11.08 3.30 8.77
C TYR A 3 -10.08 3.51 7.65
N SER A 4 -10.44 4.26 6.63
CA SER A 4 -9.53 4.67 5.57
C SER A 4 -9.49 6.19 5.52
N ALA A 5 -8.29 6.75 5.37
CA ALA A 5 -8.13 8.18 5.10
C ALA A 5 -7.81 8.38 3.61
N LYS A 6 -8.14 9.54 3.05
CA LYS A 6 -7.59 10.00 1.78
C LYS A 6 -6.55 11.07 2.08
N ILE A 7 -5.36 10.93 1.52
CA ILE A 7 -4.31 11.95 1.63
C ILE A 7 -4.27 12.79 0.36
N GLN A 8 -4.07 14.09 0.50
CA GLN A 8 -3.64 14.88 -0.64
C GLN A 8 -2.13 14.68 -0.79
N ALA A 9 -1.72 13.76 -1.66
CA ALA A 9 -0.32 13.44 -1.93
C ALA A 9 0.36 14.52 -2.79
N ASN A 10 0.13 15.80 -2.48
CA ASN A 10 0.76 16.93 -3.15
C ASN A 10 1.74 17.64 -2.20
N TYR A 11 2.67 16.90 -1.60
CA TYR A 11 3.69 17.50 -0.73
C TYR A 11 4.54 18.55 -1.47
N ARG A 12 4.65 18.47 -2.81
CA ARG A 12 5.29 19.49 -3.65
C ARG A 12 4.62 20.85 -3.54
N GLU A 13 3.30 20.90 -3.40
CA GLU A 13 2.58 22.14 -3.11
C GLU A 13 2.89 22.63 -1.71
N TYR A 14 3.06 21.73 -0.73
CA TYR A 14 3.43 22.12 0.63
C TYR A 14 4.87 22.65 0.74
N VAL A 15 5.85 22.02 0.09
CA VAL A 15 7.23 22.52 0.00
C VAL A 15 7.24 23.92 -0.64
N ARG A 16 6.52 24.10 -1.75
CA ARG A 16 6.44 25.40 -2.45
C ARG A 16 5.69 26.47 -1.64
N ARG A 17 4.57 26.13 -1.00
CA ARG A 17 3.70 27.09 -0.32
C ARG A 17 4.20 27.45 1.07
N TYR A 18 4.85 26.54 1.77
CA TYR A 18 5.20 26.70 3.19
C TYR A 18 6.70 26.66 3.49
N GLY A 19 7.55 26.45 2.48
CA GLY A 19 9.00 26.37 2.63
C GLY A 19 9.45 25.19 3.50
N ALA A 20 8.69 24.09 3.47
CA ALA A 20 8.96 22.92 4.29
C ALA A 20 10.17 22.13 3.74
N ASP A 21 11.07 21.74 4.63
CA ASP A 21 12.14 20.80 4.32
C ASP A 21 11.57 19.37 4.26
N MET A 22 12.29 18.45 3.61
CA MET A 22 11.93 17.04 3.56
C MET A 22 13.02 16.19 4.19
N ASP A 23 12.62 15.26 5.06
CA ASP A 23 13.52 14.22 5.56
C ASP A 23 13.75 13.13 4.50
N ILE A 24 14.49 13.50 3.45
CA ILE A 24 14.78 12.64 2.30
C ILE A 24 15.45 11.34 2.75
N GLU A 25 16.32 11.39 3.76
CA GLU A 25 17.06 10.24 4.24
C GLU A 25 16.14 9.18 4.87
N THR A 26 15.17 9.58 5.69
CA THR A 26 14.20 8.63 6.23
C THR A 26 13.29 8.07 5.13
N PHE A 27 12.92 8.87 4.13
CA PHE A 27 12.18 8.35 2.97
C PHE A 27 13.01 7.33 2.17
N ARG A 28 14.29 7.61 1.86
CA ARG A 28 15.21 6.67 1.19
C ARG A 28 15.23 5.33 1.91
N ARG A 29 15.44 5.33 3.23
CA ARG A 29 15.45 4.11 4.05
C ARG A 29 14.16 3.30 3.93
N ILE A 30 12.99 3.95 3.94
CA ILE A 30 11.69 3.28 3.84
C ILE A 30 11.48 2.69 2.44
N PHE A 31 11.77 3.46 1.39
CA PHE A 31 11.62 3.00 0.02
C PHE A 31 12.60 1.87 -0.30
N PHE A 32 13.85 1.97 0.16
CA PHE A 32 14.85 0.92 0.03
C PHE A 32 14.44 -0.36 0.78
N ALA A 33 14.00 -0.25 2.03
CA ALA A 33 13.52 -1.40 2.79
C ALA A 33 12.32 -2.08 2.11
N ARG A 34 11.38 -1.29 1.57
CA ARG A 34 10.24 -1.80 0.80
C ARG A 34 10.69 -2.53 -0.47
N ALA A 35 11.64 -1.96 -1.21
CA ALA A 35 12.23 -2.58 -2.40
C ALA A 35 13.03 -3.85 -2.06
N SER A 36 13.57 -3.94 -0.85
CA SER A 36 14.29 -5.10 -0.33
C SER A 36 13.38 -6.18 0.26
N GLY A 37 12.05 -6.02 0.14
CA GLY A 37 11.08 -7.04 0.52
C GLY A 37 10.41 -6.84 1.88
N ALA A 38 10.68 -5.74 2.59
CA ALA A 38 9.94 -5.42 3.81
C ALA A 38 8.45 -5.19 3.50
N ASP A 39 7.56 -5.62 4.41
CA ASP A 39 6.11 -5.42 4.26
C ASP A 39 5.70 -3.97 4.58
N ILE A 40 6.11 -3.06 3.71
CA ILE A 40 5.84 -1.63 3.80
C ILE A 40 4.80 -1.29 2.73
N LYS A 41 3.69 -0.69 3.19
CA LYS A 41 2.62 -0.21 2.31
C LYS A 41 2.72 1.29 2.15
N VAL A 42 2.81 1.75 0.91
CA VAL A 42 2.81 3.17 0.54
C VAL A 42 1.79 3.33 -0.59
N PRO A 43 0.92 4.35 -0.56
CA PRO A 43 -0.03 4.60 -1.63
C PRO A 43 0.64 4.90 -2.96
N LYS A 44 0.01 4.49 -4.06
CA LYS A 44 0.51 4.76 -5.42
C LYS A 44 0.63 6.27 -5.69
N ALA A 45 -0.27 7.09 -5.13
CA ALA A 45 -0.17 8.54 -5.25
C ALA A 45 1.09 9.11 -4.57
N VAL A 46 1.56 8.47 -3.50
CA VAL A 46 2.84 8.85 -2.86
C VAL A 46 4.01 8.41 -3.74
N ASP A 47 4.02 7.18 -4.25
CA ASP A 47 5.05 6.72 -5.20
C ASP A 47 5.17 7.69 -6.39
N ALA A 48 4.03 8.15 -6.93
CA ALA A 48 4.00 9.10 -8.04
C ALA A 48 4.49 10.50 -7.64
N ALA A 49 4.15 10.98 -6.44
CA ALA A 49 4.59 12.28 -5.95
C ALA A 49 6.11 12.33 -5.70
N PHE A 50 6.69 11.20 -5.27
CA PHE A 50 8.13 11.03 -4.99
C PHE A 50 8.97 10.68 -6.23
N ALA A 51 8.34 10.44 -7.38
CA ALA A 51 9.06 10.21 -8.62
C ALA A 51 9.90 11.44 -9.02
N GLY A 52 11.21 11.25 -9.20
CA GLY A 52 12.15 12.30 -9.60
C GLY A 52 12.42 13.36 -8.52
N VAL A 53 12.11 13.07 -7.25
CA VAL A 53 12.54 13.91 -6.12
C VAL A 53 13.93 13.54 -5.63
N ASP A 54 14.27 12.26 -5.75
CA ASP A 54 15.58 11.72 -5.43
C ASP A 54 15.83 10.48 -6.28
N ASP A 55 17.08 10.27 -6.70
CA ASP A 55 17.44 9.18 -7.60
C ASP A 55 17.35 7.81 -6.92
N GLU A 56 17.74 7.71 -5.65
CA GLU A 56 17.67 6.45 -4.89
C GLU A 56 16.22 6.06 -4.57
N ILE A 57 15.38 7.04 -4.22
CA ILE A 57 13.94 6.83 -4.05
C ILE A 57 13.32 6.36 -5.37
N THR A 58 13.66 7.02 -6.48
CA THR A 58 13.13 6.68 -7.81
C THR A 58 13.55 5.26 -8.21
N ALA A 59 14.81 4.89 -8.02
CA ALA A 59 15.31 3.54 -8.25
C ALA A 59 14.61 2.50 -7.38
N SER A 60 14.39 2.80 -6.10
CA SER A 60 13.69 1.92 -5.16
C SER A 60 12.23 1.69 -5.54
N ILE A 61 11.53 2.74 -5.97
CA ILE A 61 10.15 2.65 -6.49
C ILE A 61 10.11 1.76 -7.74
N ALA A 62 11.04 1.97 -8.68
CA ALA A 62 11.11 1.16 -9.90
C ALA A 62 11.41 -0.31 -9.59
N ALA A 63 12.36 -0.59 -8.70
CA ALA A 63 12.70 -1.94 -8.26
C ALA A 63 11.50 -2.66 -7.62
N TYR A 64 10.80 -1.98 -6.71
CA TYR A 64 9.59 -2.51 -6.07
C TYR A 64 8.50 -2.83 -7.11
N ARG A 65 8.25 -1.93 -8.06
CA ARG A 65 7.24 -2.14 -9.13
C ARG A 65 7.59 -3.33 -10.01
N SER A 66 8.86 -3.47 -10.40
CA SER A 66 9.34 -4.61 -11.19
C SER A 66 9.15 -5.94 -10.45
N GLN A 67 9.53 -6.00 -9.17
CA GLN A 67 9.33 -7.20 -8.35
C GLN A 67 7.84 -7.54 -8.18
N ARG A 68 6.99 -6.53 -7.94
CA ARG A 68 5.55 -6.72 -7.80
C ARG A 68 4.90 -7.21 -9.08
N THR A 69 5.32 -6.65 -10.22
CA THR A 69 4.87 -7.07 -11.56
C THR A 69 5.21 -8.53 -11.80
N ARG A 70 6.48 -8.92 -11.61
CA ARG A 70 6.93 -10.31 -11.76
C ARG A 70 6.14 -11.27 -10.88
N LYS A 71 5.89 -10.89 -9.62
CA LYS A 71 5.10 -11.72 -8.71
C LYS A 71 3.67 -11.94 -9.23
N LEU A 72 3.00 -10.88 -9.66
CA LEU A 72 1.64 -10.99 -10.21
C LEU A 72 1.59 -11.79 -11.52
N GLU A 73 2.62 -11.69 -12.37
CA GLU A 73 2.73 -12.48 -13.60
C GLU A 73 2.91 -13.97 -13.31
N ILE A 74 3.75 -14.33 -12.32
CA ILE A 74 3.89 -15.71 -11.84
C ILE A 74 2.55 -16.20 -11.28
N ASP A 75 1.93 -15.44 -10.38
CA ASP A 75 0.65 -15.80 -9.78
C ASP A 75 -0.42 -16.01 -10.87
N LEU A 76 -0.46 -15.16 -11.90
CA LEU A 76 -1.39 -15.27 -13.02
C LEU A 76 -1.20 -16.58 -13.80
N PHE A 77 0.05 -16.94 -14.09
CA PHE A 77 0.38 -18.18 -14.80
C PHE A 77 -0.04 -19.42 -13.99
N GLU A 78 0.26 -19.43 -12.69
CA GLU A 78 -0.13 -20.51 -11.79
C GLU A 78 -1.66 -20.66 -11.71
N GLN A 79 -2.40 -19.55 -11.57
CA GLN A 79 -3.86 -19.60 -11.48
C GLN A 79 -4.51 -20.02 -12.80
N ARG A 80 -3.97 -19.61 -13.97
CA ARG A 80 -4.45 -20.09 -15.28
C ARG A 80 -4.27 -21.60 -15.44
N THR A 81 -3.12 -22.12 -15.01
CA THR A 81 -2.86 -23.57 -15.01
C THR A 81 -3.84 -24.29 -14.09
N ARG A 82 -4.10 -23.74 -12.89
CA ARG A 82 -5.07 -24.28 -11.94
C ARG A 82 -6.49 -24.27 -12.49
N LEU A 83 -6.89 -23.20 -13.18
CA LEU A 83 -8.20 -23.06 -13.80
C LEU A 83 -8.42 -24.16 -14.85
N ALA A 84 -7.50 -24.31 -15.81
CA ALA A 84 -7.61 -25.33 -16.86
C ALA A 84 -7.68 -26.77 -16.28
N ALA A 85 -6.90 -27.05 -15.24
CA ALA A 85 -6.95 -28.34 -14.55
C ALA A 85 -8.29 -28.58 -13.83
N ALA A 86 -8.87 -27.53 -13.23
CA ALA A 86 -10.17 -27.61 -12.56
C ALA A 86 -11.32 -27.78 -13.57
N GLU A 87 -11.28 -27.05 -14.68
CA GLU A 87 -12.24 -27.17 -15.78
C GLU A 87 -12.23 -28.57 -16.39
N LYS A 88 -11.05 -29.16 -16.64
CA LYS A 88 -10.92 -30.54 -17.13
C LYS A 88 -11.57 -31.55 -16.18
N LYS A 89 -11.37 -31.37 -14.85
CA LYS A 89 -12.01 -32.24 -13.84
C LYS A 89 -13.52 -32.06 -13.80
N LEU A 90 -14.00 -30.82 -13.92
CA LEU A 90 -15.42 -30.50 -13.92
C LEU A 90 -16.14 -31.09 -15.15
N ALA A 91 -15.50 -31.01 -16.33
CA ALA A 91 -16.00 -31.59 -17.57
C ALA A 91 -16.06 -33.12 -17.51
N ALA A 92 -15.08 -33.77 -16.87
CA ALA A 92 -15.11 -35.22 -16.67
C ALA A 92 -16.19 -35.65 -15.67
N LYS A 93 -16.37 -34.88 -14.58
CA LYS A 93 -17.44 -35.12 -13.59
C LYS A 93 -17.76 -33.84 -12.82
N ILE A 94 -19.04 -33.48 -12.81
CA ILE A 94 -19.52 -32.35 -12.02
C ILE A 94 -19.33 -32.67 -10.53
N THR A 95 -18.48 -31.90 -9.86
CA THR A 95 -18.25 -31.99 -8.41
C THR A 95 -18.19 -30.60 -7.79
N LYS A 96 -18.67 -30.48 -6.54
CA LYS A 96 -18.61 -29.22 -5.79
C LYS A 96 -17.19 -28.68 -5.68
N LYS A 97 -16.21 -29.56 -5.46
CA LYS A 97 -14.79 -29.18 -5.37
C LYS A 97 -14.27 -28.55 -6.66
N ALA A 98 -14.51 -29.19 -7.81
CA ALA A 98 -14.04 -28.67 -9.10
C ALA A 98 -14.71 -27.33 -9.44
N SER A 99 -16.01 -27.18 -9.15
CA SER A 99 -16.73 -25.91 -9.32
C SER A 99 -16.15 -24.79 -8.46
N GLU A 100 -15.82 -25.08 -7.20
CA GLU A 100 -15.20 -24.10 -6.31
C GLU A 100 -13.77 -23.75 -6.72
N ASP A 101 -12.99 -24.73 -7.17
CA ASP A 101 -11.62 -24.50 -7.68
C ASP A 101 -11.64 -23.57 -8.92
N VAL A 102 -12.58 -23.77 -9.84
CA VAL A 102 -12.80 -22.87 -11.00
C VAL A 102 -13.12 -21.46 -10.49
N ARG A 103 -14.13 -21.31 -9.62
CA ARG A 103 -14.55 -20.01 -9.08
C ARG A 103 -13.40 -19.26 -8.40
N ILE A 104 -12.61 -19.96 -7.58
CA ILE A 104 -11.49 -19.37 -6.84
C ILE A 104 -10.37 -18.97 -7.81
N ALA A 105 -10.02 -19.82 -8.78
CA ALA A 105 -8.98 -19.53 -9.75
C ALA A 105 -9.36 -18.31 -10.61
N THR A 106 -10.60 -18.25 -11.11
CA THR A 106 -11.11 -17.09 -11.86
C THR A 106 -11.02 -15.80 -11.04
N ASN A 107 -11.50 -15.81 -9.79
CA ASN A 107 -11.42 -14.64 -8.91
C ASN A 107 -9.97 -14.16 -8.69
N LYS A 108 -9.02 -15.10 -8.56
CA LYS A 108 -7.60 -14.77 -8.39
C LYS A 108 -6.96 -14.25 -9.67
N ILE A 109 -7.31 -14.81 -10.84
CA ILE A 109 -6.89 -14.31 -12.15
C ILE A 109 -7.35 -12.87 -12.33
N ASP A 110 -8.61 -12.58 -12.04
CA ASP A 110 -9.16 -11.23 -12.15
C ASP A 110 -8.45 -10.26 -11.19
N ALA A 111 -8.21 -10.68 -9.95
CA ALA A 111 -7.50 -9.86 -8.97
C ALA A 111 -6.04 -9.58 -9.38
N ALA A 112 -5.32 -10.59 -9.90
CA ALA A 112 -3.96 -10.41 -10.39
C ALA A 112 -3.90 -9.50 -11.62
N THR A 113 -4.86 -9.66 -12.54
CA THR A 113 -4.99 -8.83 -13.74
C THR A 113 -5.24 -7.37 -13.38
N ARG A 114 -6.23 -7.10 -12.51
CA ARG A 114 -6.48 -5.74 -11.99
C ARG A 114 -5.24 -5.14 -11.32
N GLY A 115 -4.51 -5.95 -10.54
CA GLY A 115 -3.27 -5.51 -9.92
C GLY A 115 -2.18 -5.13 -10.92
N LEU A 116 -2.06 -5.85 -12.04
CA LEU A 116 -1.13 -5.51 -13.13
C LEU A 116 -1.56 -4.23 -13.84
N ASP A 117 -2.86 -4.08 -14.12
CA ASP A 117 -3.40 -2.88 -14.75
C ASP A 117 -3.18 -1.65 -13.88
N ASP A 118 -3.40 -1.77 -12.57
CA ASP A 118 -3.09 -0.71 -11.61
C ASP A 118 -1.61 -0.36 -11.57
N LEU A 119 -0.71 -1.34 -11.68
CA LEU A 119 0.73 -1.06 -11.76
C LEU A 119 1.15 -0.45 -13.10
N ARG A 120 0.43 -0.69 -14.19
CA ARG A 120 0.76 -0.15 -15.53
C ARG A 120 0.14 1.22 -15.77
N ARG A 121 -1.00 1.50 -15.15
CA ARG A 121 -1.72 2.77 -15.28
C ARG A 121 -0.85 3.95 -14.85
N ARG A 122 -0.78 4.98 -15.70
CA ARG A 122 -0.03 6.22 -15.46
C ARG A 122 -0.84 7.24 -14.68
N ASP A 123 -2.09 7.47 -15.10
CA ASP A 123 -2.96 8.45 -14.46
C ASP A 123 -3.36 7.98 -13.06
N LEU A 124 -3.34 8.88 -12.07
CA LEU A 124 -3.81 8.57 -10.72
C LEU A 124 -5.33 8.61 -10.65
N GLN A 125 -5.89 7.72 -9.83
CA GLN A 125 -7.31 7.66 -9.50
C GLN A 125 -7.50 8.04 -8.04
N GLU A 126 -8.71 8.44 -7.68
CA GLU A 126 -9.04 8.87 -6.32
C GLU A 126 -8.71 7.81 -5.25
N GLY A 127 -8.77 6.53 -5.61
CA GLY A 127 -8.39 5.41 -4.74
C GLY A 127 -6.89 5.30 -4.44
N ASP A 128 -6.02 5.82 -5.32
CA ASP A 128 -4.56 5.70 -5.17
C ASP A 128 -3.97 6.53 -4.03
N SER A 129 -4.77 7.47 -3.53
CA SER A 129 -4.47 8.33 -2.39
C SER A 129 -5.07 7.80 -1.10
N ARG A 130 -5.77 6.65 -1.12
CA ARG A 130 -6.37 6.07 0.07
C ARG A 130 -5.31 5.35 0.90
N ILE A 131 -5.28 5.63 2.19
CA ILE A 131 -4.43 4.97 3.18
C ILE A 131 -5.28 4.14 4.14
N PHE A 132 -4.72 3.03 4.61
CA PHE A 132 -5.31 2.16 5.62
C PHE A 132 -4.36 1.99 6.80
N PRO A 133 -4.85 1.55 7.97
CA PRO A 133 -4.01 1.38 9.15
C PRO A 133 -2.79 0.53 8.85
N GLY A 134 -1.61 1.08 9.13
CA GLY A 134 -0.30 0.48 8.92
C GLY A 134 0.42 0.96 7.65
N TRP A 135 -0.21 1.80 6.81
CA TRP A 135 0.41 2.37 5.61
C TRP A 135 1.25 3.60 5.95
N TYR A 136 2.35 3.80 5.24
CA TYR A 136 3.16 5.00 5.33
C TYR A 136 2.61 6.10 4.41
N ALA A 137 2.59 7.33 4.92
CA ALA A 137 2.24 8.53 4.18
C ALA A 137 3.15 9.68 4.62
N PRO A 138 3.47 10.64 3.72
CA PRO A 138 4.13 11.86 4.11
C PRO A 138 3.19 12.71 4.97
N VAL A 139 3.69 13.24 6.08
CA VAL A 139 2.99 14.20 6.93
C VAL A 139 3.84 15.43 7.14
N LEU A 140 3.20 16.59 7.20
CA LEU A 140 3.84 17.83 7.60
C LEU A 140 3.81 17.93 9.11
N ILE A 141 4.97 18.13 9.71
CA ILE A 141 5.12 18.43 11.14
C ILE A 141 5.79 19.78 11.32
N GLU A 142 5.63 20.36 12.50
CA GLU A 142 6.44 21.47 12.97
C GLU A 142 7.33 20.96 14.10
N LEU A 143 8.64 21.13 13.95
CA LEU A 143 9.65 20.74 14.92
C LEU A 143 10.60 21.91 15.11
N ASP A 144 10.73 22.41 16.33
CA ASP A 144 11.59 23.54 16.68
C ASP A 144 11.38 24.78 15.78
N GLY A 145 10.11 25.08 15.45
CA GLY A 145 9.72 26.20 14.58
C GLY A 145 10.01 25.98 13.09
N LYS A 146 10.50 24.80 12.69
CA LYS A 146 10.72 24.42 11.29
C LYS A 146 9.66 23.44 10.82
N ARG A 147 9.19 23.66 9.59
CA ARG A 147 8.25 22.75 8.92
C ARG A 147 9.01 21.65 8.21
N LEU A 148 8.71 20.40 8.56
CA LEU A 148 9.39 19.22 8.01
C LEU A 148 8.37 18.21 7.49
N ILE A 149 8.61 17.66 6.31
CA ILE A 149 7.85 16.53 5.79
C ILE A 149 8.56 15.25 6.18
N VAL A 150 7.87 14.42 6.97
CA VAL A 150 8.39 13.15 7.48
C VAL A 150 7.48 11.99 7.06
N PRO A 151 8.02 10.77 6.89
CA PRO A 151 7.19 9.60 6.71
C PRO A 151 6.55 9.18 8.03
N MET A 152 5.23 9.07 8.05
CA MET A 152 4.48 8.56 9.20
C MET A 152 3.66 7.33 8.81
N ARG A 153 3.69 6.31 9.67
CA ARG A 153 2.82 5.15 9.54
C ARG A 153 1.44 5.50 10.11
N TYR A 154 0.41 5.45 9.28
CA TYR A 154 -0.97 5.69 9.65
C TYR A 154 -1.48 4.63 10.61
N ARG A 155 -1.34 4.87 11.91
CA ARG A 155 -1.98 4.14 13.01
C ARG A 155 -1.98 5.11 14.18
N CYS A 156 -3.16 5.44 14.71
CA CYS A 156 -3.22 6.09 16.02
C CYS A 156 -2.70 5.08 17.06
N ARG A 157 -1.53 5.35 17.65
CA ARG A 157 -1.05 4.58 18.80
C ARG A 157 -1.87 5.04 20.00
N ILE A 158 -2.66 4.15 20.58
CA ILE A 158 -3.28 4.40 21.89
C ILE A 158 -2.13 4.57 22.89
N PRO A 159 -2.13 5.62 23.73
CA PRO A 159 -1.12 5.80 24.77
C PRO A 159 -0.97 4.52 25.61
N GLY A 160 0.26 4.05 25.81
CA GLY A 160 0.57 2.84 26.60
C GLY A 160 0.70 1.51 25.82
N TRP A 161 0.40 1.45 24.51
CA TRP A 161 0.54 0.21 23.74
C TRP A 161 1.94 0.01 23.13
N THR A 162 2.52 -1.18 23.20
CA THR A 162 3.81 -1.56 22.57
C THR A 162 3.64 -1.97 21.09
N GLU A 163 4.75 -2.17 20.35
CA GLU A 163 4.69 -2.71 18.97
C GLU A 163 4.16 -4.15 18.91
N ALA A 164 4.35 -4.94 19.98
CA ALA A 164 3.79 -6.28 20.10
C ALA A 164 2.26 -6.24 20.24
N ASP A 165 1.73 -5.35 21.09
CA ASP A 165 0.28 -5.17 21.30
C ASP A 165 -0.44 -4.79 19.99
N LYS A 166 0.24 -4.02 19.13
CA LYS A 166 -0.23 -3.60 17.80
C LYS A 166 -0.30 -4.74 16.77
N LYS A 167 0.42 -5.85 16.95
CA LYS A 167 0.35 -7.03 16.08
C LYS A 167 -0.80 -7.95 16.48
N VAL A 168 -1.12 -8.01 17.77
CA VAL A 168 -2.14 -8.92 18.34
C VAL A 168 -3.57 -8.43 18.09
N LYS A 169 -3.81 -7.11 17.98
CA LYS A 169 -5.15 -6.53 17.79
C LYS A 169 -5.27 -5.72 16.49
N PRO A 170 -5.47 -6.36 15.33
CA PRO A 170 -5.50 -5.68 14.03
C PRO A 170 -6.71 -4.74 13.80
N GLY A 171 -7.73 -4.74 14.68
CA GLY A 171 -9.00 -4.01 14.47
C GLY A 171 -9.43 -3.00 15.54
N ALA A 172 -8.60 -2.67 16.53
CA ALA A 172 -9.02 -1.83 17.65
C ALA A 172 -8.62 -0.35 17.47
N TYR A 173 -9.49 0.46 16.83
CA TYR A 173 -9.66 1.87 17.20
C TYR A 173 -11.01 2.38 16.67
N ASN A 174 -11.92 2.75 17.58
CA ASN A 174 -13.15 3.48 17.33
C ASN A 174 -13.01 4.81 18.10
N PRO A 175 -12.79 5.97 17.46
CA PRO A 175 -12.96 7.24 18.14
C PRO A 175 -14.45 7.52 18.23
N SER A 176 -15.17 6.81 19.10
CA SER A 176 -16.41 7.35 19.64
C SER A 176 -15.99 8.55 20.47
N GLY A 177 -16.34 9.73 19.96
CA GLY A 177 -15.88 11.00 20.48
C GLY A 177 -16.16 11.16 21.98
N THR A 178 -15.11 11.50 22.71
CA THR A 178 -15.25 12.35 23.88
C THR A 178 -14.04 13.27 23.90
N PHE A 179 -14.25 14.53 23.55
CA PHE A 179 -13.40 15.60 24.03
C PHE A 179 -13.42 15.52 25.55
N LEU A 180 -12.26 15.34 26.18
CA LEU A 180 -12.08 15.72 27.58
C LEU A 180 -10.78 16.51 27.66
N THR A 181 -10.99 17.82 27.60
CA THR A 181 -10.22 18.82 28.36
C THR A 181 -9.91 18.31 29.76
N SER A 182 -8.63 18.32 30.13
CA SER A 182 -8.07 18.67 31.44
C SER A 182 -6.55 18.69 31.30
#